data_AF-A0A965N5N1-F1
#
_entry.id   AF-A0A965N5N1-F1
#
_cell.length_a   1.000
_cell.length_b   1.000
_cell.length_c   1.000
_cell.angle_alpha   90.00
_cell.angle_beta   90.00
_cell.angle_gamma   90.00
#
_symmetry.space_group_name_H-M   'P 1'
#
loop_
_entity.id
_entity.type
_entity.pdbx_description
1 polymer ?
#
loop_
_entity_poly.entity_id
_entity_poly.type
_entity_poly.pdbx_seq_one_letter_code
_entity_poly.pdbx_strand_id
1 'polypeptide(L)'
;MQGEMIRMKMSDGADVAVYHVAADGPRRGGLVLVQEIFGVTDHIRDLCDEYAADGYEVLSPALFDREHPGFEADYSGPAFERAVELARQLHPFDQSLADAQTCIDALKNKGPVFITGYCYGG
;
A
#
# COMPACT_ATOMS: atom_id res chain seq x y z
N MET A 1 -10.26 7.24 12.17
CA MET A 1 -9.38 8.42 11.91
C MET A 1 -9.01 8.42 10.43
N GLN A 2 -8.66 9.55 9.79
CA GLN A 2 -8.11 9.52 8.41
C GLN A 2 -6.59 9.41 8.45
N GLY A 3 -6.03 8.56 7.60
CA GLY A 3 -4.59 8.43 7.40
C GLY A 3 -3.97 9.56 6.57
N GLU A 4 -2.67 9.43 6.33
CA GLU A 4 -1.89 10.37 5.53
C GLU A 4 -0.89 9.64 4.61
N MET A 5 -0.59 10.25 3.46
CA MET A 5 0.50 9.77 2.60
C MET A 5 1.85 10.23 3.18
N ILE A 6 2.67 9.28 3.62
CA ILE A 6 4.03 9.50 4.07
C ILE A 6 5.05 9.04 3.01
N ARG A 7 6.30 9.43 3.18
CA ARG A 7 7.43 8.94 2.37
C ARG A 7 8.24 7.95 3.19
N MET A 8 8.45 6.76 2.66
CA MET A 8 9.20 5.70 3.33
C MET A 8 10.39 5.24 2.47
N LYS A 9 11.55 5.12 3.12
CA LYS A 9 12.73 4.51 2.50
C LYS A 9 12.56 3.00 2.39
N MET A 10 12.57 2.51 1.16
CA MET A 10 12.51 1.10 0.84
C MET A 10 13.89 0.43 0.97
N SER A 11 13.92 -0.90 0.96
CA SER A 11 15.15 -1.68 1.17
C SER A 11 16.24 -1.45 0.12
N ASP A 12 15.85 -1.00 -1.08
CA ASP A 12 16.71 -0.57 -2.19
C ASP A 12 17.17 0.90 -2.08
N GLY A 13 16.73 1.64 -1.05
CA GLY A 13 17.02 3.06 -0.83
C GLY A 13 16.09 4.01 -1.59
N ALA A 14 15.17 3.49 -2.41
CA ALA A 14 14.13 4.30 -3.04
C ALA A 14 13.26 4.96 -1.97
N ASP A 15 12.72 6.13 -2.30
CA ASP A 15 11.74 6.81 -1.47
C ASP A 15 10.37 6.60 -2.14
N VAL A 16 9.44 5.95 -1.45
CA VAL A 16 8.15 5.54 -1.99
C VAL A 16 7.04 6.07 -1.10
N ALA A 17 5.95 6.52 -1.73
CA ALA A 17 4.77 6.97 -1.03
C ALA A 17 4.07 5.78 -0.35
N VAL A 18 3.66 5.94 0.91
CA VAL A 18 2.95 4.93 1.69
C VAL A 18 1.79 5.61 2.40
N TYR A 19 0.57 5.12 2.23
CA TYR A 19 -0.54 5.57 3.07
C TYR A 19 -0.39 4.96 4.46
N HIS A 20 -0.37 5.79 5.49
CA HIS A 20 -0.24 5.37 6.88
C HIS A 20 -1.43 5.87 7.68
N VAL A 21 -2.07 4.96 8.40
CA VAL A 21 -3.09 5.30 9.39
C VAL A 21 -2.80 4.56 10.69
N ALA A 22 -2.85 5.30 11.80
CA ALA A 22 -2.67 4.73 13.13
C ALA A 22 -3.93 3.95 13.56
N ALA A 23 -3.76 2.94 14.40
CA ALA A 23 -4.89 2.22 15.00
C ALA A 23 -5.75 3.15 15.86
N ASP A 24 -7.07 3.05 15.71
CA ASP A 24 -8.00 3.68 16.65
C ASP A 24 -8.09 2.82 17.93
N GLY A 25 -7.84 3.46 19.09
CA GLY A 25 -7.84 2.76 20.38
C GLY A 25 -6.63 1.82 20.59
N PRO A 26 -6.78 0.74 21.39
CA PRO A 26 -5.69 -0.19 21.65
C PRO A 26 -5.25 -0.94 20.38
N ARG A 27 -3.97 -0.80 20.02
CA ARG A 27 -3.38 -1.46 18.85
C ARG A 27 -3.46 -2.98 18.95
N ARG A 28 -4.14 -3.61 17.99
CA ARG A 28 -4.29 -5.08 17.86
C ARG A 28 -3.14 -5.72 17.07
N GLY A 29 -2.54 -4.97 16.15
CA GLY A 29 -1.47 -5.44 15.27
C GLY A 29 -1.16 -4.43 14.17
N GLY A 30 -0.14 -4.72 13.38
CA GLY A 30 0.11 -4.03 12.12
C GLY A 30 -0.61 -4.72 10.97
N LEU A 31 -1.03 -3.97 9.96
CA LEU A 31 -1.57 -4.49 8.71
C LEU A 31 -0.85 -3.84 7.52
N VAL A 32 -0.34 -4.64 6.60
CA VAL A 32 0.04 -4.16 5.27
C VAL A 32 -1.11 -4.41 4.31
N LEU A 33 -1.68 -3.35 3.75
CA LEU A 33 -2.78 -3.44 2.77
C LEU A 33 -2.23 -3.20 1.36
N VAL A 34 -2.26 -4.22 0.52
CA VAL A 34 -1.70 -4.14 -0.84
C VAL A 34 -2.79 -3.80 -1.87
N GLN A 35 -2.55 -2.72 -2.62
CA GLN A 35 -3.45 -2.19 -3.65
C GLN A 35 -3.77 -3.18 -4.78
N GLU A 36 -4.85 -2.90 -5.50
CA GLU A 36 -5.08 -3.42 -6.85
C GLU A 36 -4.07 -2.81 -7.86
N ILE A 37 -4.26 -3.05 -9.17
CA ILE A 37 -3.44 -2.40 -10.21
C ILE A 37 -3.70 -0.89 -10.35
N PHE A 38 -4.67 -0.35 -9.62
CA PHE A 38 -5.16 1.02 -9.80
C PHE A 38 -4.45 2.07 -8.95
N GLY A 39 -3.43 1.69 -8.16
CA GLY A 39 -2.80 2.61 -7.22
C GLY A 39 -3.43 2.57 -5.83
N VAL A 40 -2.94 3.43 -4.94
CA VAL A 40 -3.53 3.67 -3.62
C VAL A 40 -4.66 4.70 -3.77
N THR A 41 -5.73 4.26 -4.41
CA THR A 41 -6.94 5.05 -4.68
C THR A 41 -7.67 5.41 -3.39
N ASP A 42 -8.66 6.32 -3.47
CA ASP A 42 -9.55 6.62 -2.35
C ASP A 42 -10.22 5.36 -1.78
N HIS A 43 -10.59 4.37 -2.62
CA HIS A 43 -11.13 3.10 -2.14
C HIS A 43 -10.13 2.33 -1.26
N ILE A 44 -8.84 2.28 -1.64
CA ILE A 44 -7.81 1.61 -0.83
C ILE A 44 -7.55 2.39 0.46
N ARG A 45 -7.60 3.73 0.44
CA ARG A 45 -7.46 4.57 1.64
C ARG A 45 -8.63 4.37 2.60
N ASP A 46 -9.85 4.32 2.09
CA ASP A 46 -11.05 4.05 2.89
C ASP A 46 -10.95 2.68 3.58
N LEU A 47 -10.50 1.64 2.86
CA LEU A 47 -10.25 0.32 3.45
C LEU A 47 -9.17 0.36 4.54
N CYS A 48 -8.09 1.11 4.34
CA CYS A 48 -7.07 1.31 5.39
C CYS A 48 -7.68 1.95 6.63
N ASP A 49 -8.47 3.00 6.46
CA ASP A 49 -9.12 3.73 7.55
C ASP A 49 -10.15 2.84 8.29
N GLU A 50 -10.85 1.96 7.58
CA GLU A 50 -11.76 0.96 8.17
C GLU A 50 -10.99 -0.06 9.03
N TYR A 51 -9.88 -0.62 8.54
CA TYR A 51 -9.03 -1.50 9.34
C TYR A 51 -8.41 -0.77 10.55
N ALA A 52 -8.12 0.52 10.42
CA ALA A 52 -7.68 1.33 11.54
C ALA A 52 -8.75 1.53 12.59
N ALA A 53 -10.01 1.75 12.19
CA ALA A 53 -11.16 1.81 13.09
C ALA A 53 -11.37 0.49 13.85
N ASP A 54 -11.01 -0.64 13.24
CA ASP A 54 -10.99 -1.96 13.90
C ASP A 54 -9.80 -2.20 14.83
N GLY A 55 -8.86 -1.25 14.93
CA GLY A 55 -7.72 -1.27 15.86
C GLY A 55 -6.39 -1.73 15.26
N TYR A 56 -6.22 -1.71 13.93
CA TYR A 56 -4.96 -2.04 13.25
C TYR A 56 -4.18 -0.78 12.86
N GLU A 57 -2.85 -0.79 12.99
CA GLU A 57 -2.01 0.24 12.38
C GLU A 57 -1.69 -0.19 10.95
N VAL A 58 -2.13 0.58 9.95
CA VAL A 58 -2.12 0.15 8.55
C VAL A 58 -1.09 0.92 7.75
N LEU A 59 -0.33 0.20 6.91
CA LEU A 59 0.52 0.76 5.87
C LEU A 59 0.08 0.21 4.50
N SER A 60 -0.14 1.08 3.52
CA SER A 60 -0.37 0.70 2.13
C SER A 60 0.69 1.35 1.22
N PRO A 61 1.68 0.58 0.73
CA PRO A 61 2.70 1.11 -0.15
C PRO A 61 2.14 1.35 -1.56
N ALA A 62 2.41 2.54 -2.12
CA ALA A 62 2.12 2.84 -3.53
C ALA A 62 3.15 2.15 -4.43
N LEU A 63 2.85 0.91 -4.82
CA LEU A 63 3.83 0.03 -5.47
C LEU A 63 4.38 0.61 -6.78
N PHE A 64 3.53 1.30 -7.54
CA PHE A 64 3.89 1.88 -8.84
C PHE A 64 4.50 3.28 -8.75
N ASP A 65 4.80 3.78 -7.54
CA ASP A 65 5.31 5.13 -7.33
C ASP A 65 6.69 5.36 -7.99
N ARG A 66 7.48 4.29 -8.20
CA ARG A 66 8.77 4.37 -8.93
C ARG A 66 8.58 4.66 -10.41
N GLU A 67 7.60 4.00 -11.04
CA GLU A 67 7.35 4.10 -12.47
C GLU A 67 6.42 5.27 -12.80
N HIS A 68 5.51 5.61 -11.88
CA HIS A 68 4.54 6.67 -12.02
C HIS A 68 4.14 7.22 -10.63
N PRO A 69 4.85 8.24 -10.13
CA PRO A 69 4.56 8.82 -8.83
C PRO A 69 3.10 9.26 -8.69
N GLY A 70 2.46 8.91 -7.57
CA GLY A 70 1.05 9.23 -7.31
C GLY A 70 0.06 8.64 -8.32
N PHE A 71 0.40 7.52 -8.96
CA PHE A 71 -0.50 6.87 -9.91
C PHE A 71 -1.78 6.40 -9.22
N GLU A 72 -2.90 6.84 -9.76
CA GLU A 72 -4.24 6.36 -9.47
C GLU A 72 -5.01 6.23 -10.79
N ALA A 73 -5.85 5.21 -10.92
CA ALA A 73 -6.63 4.97 -12.12
C ALA A 73 -8.05 4.54 -11.82
N ASP A 74 -8.98 4.97 -12.68
CA ASP A 74 -10.33 4.43 -12.73
C ASP A 74 -10.34 3.03 -13.37
N TYR A 75 -11.43 2.30 -13.17
CA TYR A 75 -11.66 0.96 -13.73
C TYR A 75 -11.86 0.92 -15.26
N SER A 76 -11.68 2.03 -15.99
CA SER A 76 -11.83 2.07 -17.45
C SER A 76 -11.02 3.20 -18.11
N GLY A 77 -10.90 3.14 -19.44
CA GLY A 77 -10.25 4.18 -20.24
C GLY A 77 -8.72 4.08 -20.27
N PRO A 78 -8.03 5.14 -20.74
CA PRO A 78 -6.57 5.11 -20.92
C PRO A 78 -5.78 4.86 -19.64
N ALA A 79 -6.29 5.32 -18.49
CA ALA A 79 -5.66 5.08 -17.19
C ALA A 79 -5.70 3.59 -16.81
N PHE A 80 -6.77 2.87 -17.18
CA PHE A 80 -6.86 1.42 -17.02
C PHE A 80 -5.80 0.69 -17.85
N GLU A 81 -5.61 1.08 -19.11
CA GLU A 81 -4.56 0.49 -19.97
C GLU A 81 -3.17 0.71 -19.36
N ARG A 82 -2.92 1.91 -18.82
CA ARG A 82 -1.68 2.21 -18.10
C ARG A 82 -1.52 1.38 -16.83
N ALA A 83 -2.57 1.17 -16.06
CA ALA A 83 -2.56 0.30 -14.87
C ALA A 83 -2.17 -1.14 -15.25
N VAL A 84 -2.73 -1.67 -16.34
CA VAL A 84 -2.41 -2.99 -16.85
C VAL A 84 -0.96 -3.07 -17.33
N GLU A 85 -0.47 -2.05 -18.05
CA GLU A 85 0.92 -1.98 -18.49
C GLU A 85 1.90 -1.93 -17.32
N LEU A 86 1.62 -1.09 -16.31
CA LEU A 86 2.40 -1.01 -15.08
C LEU A 86 2.50 -2.39 -14.41
N ALA A 87 1.35 -3.02 -14.15
CA ALA A 87 1.28 -4.29 -13.43
C ALA A 87 1.91 -5.48 -14.18
N ARG A 88 1.87 -5.49 -15.52
CA ARG A 88 2.27 -6.66 -16.32
C ARG A 88 3.64 -6.53 -16.98
N GLN A 89 4.13 -5.31 -17.19
CA GLN A 89 5.30 -5.08 -18.05
C GLN A 89 6.36 -4.20 -17.39
N LEU A 90 5.96 -3.17 -16.65
CA LEU A 90 6.89 -2.14 -16.19
C LEU A 90 7.34 -2.35 -14.75
N HIS A 91 6.41 -2.62 -13.84
CA HIS A 91 6.73 -2.78 -12.42
C HIS A 91 7.21 -4.21 -12.13
N PRO A 92 8.44 -4.40 -11.61
CA PRO A 92 8.92 -5.73 -11.24
C PRO A 92 8.16 -6.27 -10.02
N PHE A 93 7.54 -7.45 -10.15
CA PHE A 93 6.77 -8.04 -9.06
C PHE A 93 7.60 -8.28 -7.78
N ASP A 94 8.87 -8.64 -7.91
CA ASP A 94 9.78 -8.81 -6.76
C ASP A 94 9.97 -7.50 -5.99
N GLN A 95 9.85 -6.34 -6.65
CA GLN A 95 9.90 -5.03 -6.00
C GLN A 95 8.64 -4.81 -5.14
N SER A 96 7.47 -5.25 -5.61
CA SER A 96 6.24 -5.21 -4.80
C SER A 96 6.40 -6.00 -3.50
N LEU A 97 7.00 -7.20 -3.59
CA LEU A 97 7.27 -8.04 -2.42
C LEU A 97 8.26 -7.37 -1.46
N ALA A 98 9.34 -6.76 -1.98
CA ALA A 98 10.34 -6.09 -1.18
C ALA A 98 9.81 -4.83 -0.46
N ASP A 99 8.92 -4.08 -1.11
CA ASP A 99 8.28 -2.90 -0.52
C ASP A 99 7.27 -3.28 0.57
N ALA A 100 6.45 -4.31 0.30
CA ALA A 100 5.55 -4.88 1.30
C ALA A 100 6.33 -5.41 2.51
N GLN A 101 7.46 -6.10 2.28
CA GLN A 101 8.33 -6.57 3.35
C GLN A 101 8.92 -5.42 4.17
N THR A 102 9.29 -4.30 3.53
CA THR A 102 9.76 -3.12 4.25
C THR A 102 8.66 -2.55 5.16
N CYS A 103 7.41 -2.51 4.69
CA CYS A 103 6.26 -2.09 5.50
C CYS A 103 6.02 -3.07 6.68
N ILE A 104 6.15 -4.37 6.45
CA ILE A 104 6.06 -5.38 7.51
C ILE A 104 7.14 -5.14 8.58
N ASP A 105 8.38 -4.90 8.16
CA ASP A 105 9.51 -4.66 9.05
C ASP A 105 9.35 -3.38 9.88
N ALA A 106 8.70 -2.36 9.32
CA ALA A 106 8.36 -1.14 10.05
C ALA A 106 7.34 -1.38 11.19
N LEU A 107 6.45 -2.38 11.05
CA LEU A 107 5.38 -2.66 11.99
C LEU A 107 5.72 -3.75 13.03
N LYS A 108 6.66 -4.66 12.72
CA LYS A 108 6.89 -5.90 13.51
C LYS A 108 7.36 -5.69 14.95
N ASN A 109 8.05 -4.58 15.24
CA ASN A 109 8.54 -4.30 16.58
C ASN A 109 7.43 -3.89 17.56
N LYS A 110 6.20 -3.67 17.07
CA LYS A 110 5.04 -3.27 17.86
C LYS A 110 4.02 -4.41 18.08
N GLY A 111 4.36 -5.65 17.71
CA GLY A 111 3.48 -6.83 17.83
C GLY A 111 3.28 -7.56 16.50
N PRO A 112 2.25 -8.43 16.39
CA PRO A 112 2.00 -9.20 15.17
C PRO A 112 1.71 -8.28 13.99
N VAL A 113 2.09 -8.75 12.79
CA VAL A 113 1.84 -8.07 11.53
C VAL A 113 1.08 -9.02 10.61
N PHE A 114 0.03 -8.50 10.01
CA PHE A 114 -0.79 -9.17 9.03
C PHE A 114 -0.60 -8.51 7.67
N ILE A 115 -0.93 -9.22 6.61
CA ILE A 115 -0.93 -8.69 5.25
C ILE A 115 -2.20 -9.17 4.55
N THR A 116 -2.81 -8.28 3.79
CA THR A 116 -3.92 -8.61 2.90
C THR A 116 -3.87 -7.69 1.68
N GLY A 117 -4.54 -8.06 0.61
CA GLY A 117 -4.57 -7.26 -0.60
C GLY A 117 -5.65 -7.73 -1.56
N TYR A 118 -5.88 -6.93 -2.58
CA TYR A 118 -6.96 -7.13 -3.54
C TYR A 118 -6.42 -7.24 -4.95
N CYS A 119 -6.96 -8.18 -5.73
CA CYS A 119 -6.57 -8.43 -7.11
C CYS A 119 -5.06 -8.68 -7.26
N TYR A 120 -4.29 -7.67 -7.70
CA TYR A 120 -2.84 -7.74 -7.81
C TYR A 120 -2.15 -7.98 -6.47
N GLY A 121 -2.69 -7.41 -5.39
CA GLY A 121 -2.14 -7.52 -4.05
C GLY A 121 -2.53 -8.80 -3.28
N GLY A 122 -3.42 -9.64 -3.83
CA GLY A 122 -3.88 -10.88 -3.20
C GLY A 122 -3.11 -12.10 -3.68
#